data_AF-A0A7X8IPD7-F1
#
_entry.id   AF-A0A7X8IPD7-F1
#
_cell.length_a   1.000
_cell.length_b   1.000
_cell.length_c   1.000
_cell.angle_alpha   90.00
_cell.angle_beta   90.00
_cell.angle_gamma   90.00
#
_symmetry.space_group_name_H-M   'P 1'
#
loop_
_entity.id
_entity.type
_entity.pdbx_description
1 polymer ?
#
loop_
_entity_poly.entity_id
_entity_poly.type
_entity_poly.pdbx_seq_one_letter_code
_entity_poly.pdbx_strand_id
1 'polypeptide(L)'
;MMKKLQSRRDFLRLSAAGALGAFVLSQSSCRNASKKAAKLSETALPDPRSFELGLQLYTIRDAMTTDVPGSLKKVSDMGYKYVELADYADGKFYGYSPADFKKMVNDLGMEIISSHTQVEGVGVTLES
;
A
#
# COMPACT_ATOMS: atom_id res chain seq x y z
N MET A 1 25.32 23.59 73.05
CA MET A 1 24.03 24.02 72.46
C MET A 1 23.85 23.27 71.14
N MET A 2 22.96 22.28 71.10
CA MET A 2 22.88 21.26 70.04
C MET A 2 22.16 21.77 68.78
N LYS A 3 22.74 21.51 67.61
CA LYS A 3 22.18 21.83 66.28
C LYS A 3 20.87 21.06 66.06
N LYS A 4 19.79 21.77 65.71
CA LYS A 4 18.48 21.20 65.40
C LYS A 4 18.54 20.50 64.03
N LEU A 5 18.77 19.19 64.03
CA LEU A 5 18.77 18.37 62.81
C LEU A 5 17.33 18.26 62.28
N GLN A 6 17.15 18.63 61.01
CA GLN A 6 15.90 18.59 60.26
C GLN A 6 15.24 17.20 60.41
N SER A 7 13.96 17.18 60.80
CA SER A 7 13.25 15.94 61.17
C SER A 7 12.87 15.12 59.94
N ARG A 8 13.00 13.79 60.02
CA ARG A 8 12.54 12.84 58.98
C ARG A 8 11.06 13.01 58.64
N ARG A 9 10.26 13.47 59.61
CA ARG A 9 8.84 13.81 59.42
C ARG A 9 8.64 15.03 58.53
N ASP A 10 9.53 16.02 58.61
CA ASP A 10 9.45 17.22 57.79
C ASP A 10 9.86 16.89 56.34
N PHE A 11 10.84 16.00 56.17
CA PHE A 11 11.20 15.44 54.85
C PHE A 11 10.03 14.67 54.21
N LEU A 12 9.38 13.76 54.95
CA LEU A 12 8.22 13.02 54.42
C LEU A 12 7.06 13.93 54.05
N ARG A 13 6.81 15.01 54.81
CA ARG A 13 5.77 16.00 54.49
C ARG A 13 6.11 16.82 53.26
N LEU A 14 7.37 17.23 53.11
CA LEU A 14 7.84 17.99 51.95
C LEU A 14 7.82 17.13 50.68
N SER A 15 8.26 15.86 50.76
CA SER A 15 8.21 14.91 49.66
C SER A 15 6.77 14.57 49.25
N ALA A 16 5.86 14.39 50.21
CA ALA A 16 4.44 14.13 49.92
C ALA A 16 3.75 15.34 49.25
N ALA A 17 4.03 16.56 49.71
CA ALA A 17 3.51 17.79 49.08
C ALA A 17 4.05 17.99 47.65
N GLY A 18 5.33 17.68 47.41
CA GLY A 18 5.95 17.77 46.09
C GLY A 18 5.39 16.77 45.07
N ALA A 19 5.13 15.53 45.48
CA ALA A 19 4.58 14.49 44.60
C ALA A 19 3.14 14.79 44.14
N LEU A 20 2.30 15.34 45.02
CA LEU A 20 0.94 15.76 44.66
C LEU A 20 0.92 16.96 43.72
N GLY A 21 1.83 17.93 43.92
CA GLY A 21 1.97 19.09 43.03
C GLY A 21 2.37 18.70 41.60
N ALA A 22 3.31 17.76 41.45
CA ALA A 22 3.74 17.25 40.15
C ALA A 22 2.64 16.47 39.40
N PHE A 23 1.79 15.73 40.12
CA PHE A 23 0.69 14.97 39.51
C PHE A 23 -0.42 15.89 38.97
N VAL A 24 -0.76 16.98 39.66
CA VAL A 24 -1.79 17.94 39.20
C VAL A 24 -1.32 18.77 38.00
N LEU A 25 -0.04 19.14 37.96
CA LEU A 25 0.58 19.84 36.81
C LEU A 25 0.74 18.90 35.59
N SER A 26 1.03 17.61 35.80
CA SER A 26 1.12 16.62 34.73
C SER A 26 -0.23 16.39 34.02
N GLN A 27 -1.33 16.33 34.76
CA GLN A 27 -2.68 16.12 34.20
C GLN A 27 -3.19 17.31 33.37
N SER A 28 -2.64 18.51 33.57
CA SER A 28 -3.05 19.72 32.85
C SER A 28 -2.34 19.86 31.49
N SER A 29 -1.08 19.41 31.39
CA SER A 29 -0.31 19.45 30.13
C SER A 29 -0.70 18.30 29.18
N CYS A 30 -1.10 17.13 29.70
CA CYS A 30 -1.57 16.02 28.87
C CYS A 30 -3.05 16.12 28.45
N ARG A 31 -3.89 16.90 29.16
CA ARG A 31 -5.31 17.07 28.80
C ARG A 31 -5.54 17.88 27.51
N ASN A 32 -4.66 18.83 27.19
CA ASN A 32 -4.73 19.57 25.92
C ASN A 32 -3.99 18.87 24.76
N ALA A 33 -3.06 17.96 25.04
CA ALA A 33 -2.47 17.08 24.04
C ALA A 33 -3.45 15.99 23.59
N SER A 34 -4.30 15.47 24.49
CA SER A 34 -5.27 14.42 24.18
C SER A 34 -6.41 14.89 23.26
N LYS A 35 -6.80 16.18 23.29
CA LYS A 35 -7.81 16.72 22.35
C LYS A 35 -7.24 17.04 20.96
N LYS A 36 -5.92 17.18 20.82
CA LYS A 36 -5.25 17.40 19.52
C LYS A 36 -4.76 16.09 18.90
N ALA A 37 -4.43 15.09 19.72
CA ALA A 37 -4.09 13.73 19.27
C ALA A 37 -5.32 12.89 18.89
N ALA A 38 -6.48 13.10 19.53
CA ALA A 38 -7.75 12.46 19.12
C ALA A 38 -8.36 13.05 17.83
N LYS A 39 -7.75 14.09 17.26
CA LYS A 39 -8.12 14.66 15.95
C LYS A 39 -7.02 14.45 14.89
N LEU A 40 -6.15 13.47 15.12
CA LEU A 40 -5.11 13.00 14.21
C LEU A 40 -5.20 11.48 14.04
N SER A 41 -6.41 10.94 14.02
CA SER A 41 -6.69 9.64 13.42
C SER A 41 -8.08 9.72 12.81
N GLU A 42 -8.25 9.01 11.70
CA GLU A 42 -9.50 8.84 10.95
C GLU A 42 -9.71 9.77 9.74
N THR A 43 -8.64 10.12 9.02
CA THR A 43 -8.68 9.71 7.60
C THR A 43 -8.30 8.24 7.59
N ALA A 44 -9.29 7.35 7.58
CA ALA A 44 -9.04 5.94 7.28
C ALA A 44 -8.18 5.90 6.01
N LEU A 45 -7.05 5.18 6.04
CA LEU A 45 -6.28 4.96 4.82
C LEU A 45 -7.27 4.40 3.79
N PRO A 46 -7.30 4.93 2.55
CA PRO A 46 -8.18 4.41 1.53
C PRO A 46 -7.98 2.90 1.42
N ASP A 47 -9.07 2.15 1.29
CA ASP A 47 -9.00 0.71 1.05
C ASP A 47 -8.03 0.48 -0.11
N PRO A 48 -6.97 -0.34 0.03
CA PRO A 48 -6.05 -0.60 -1.07
C PRO A 48 -6.75 -1.10 -2.35
N ARG A 49 -7.95 -1.68 -2.21
CA ARG A 49 -8.82 -2.13 -3.31
C ARG A 49 -9.59 -0.99 -3.98
N SER A 50 -9.59 0.21 -3.40
CA SER A 50 -10.18 1.41 -4.00
C SER A 50 -9.27 2.05 -5.04
N PHE A 51 -8.00 1.65 -5.10
CA PHE A 51 -7.11 2.05 -6.18
C PHE A 51 -7.42 1.22 -7.43
N GLU A 52 -7.53 1.87 -8.58
CA GLU A 52 -7.64 1.19 -9.87
C GLU A 52 -6.27 0.62 -10.25
N LEU A 53 -6.03 -0.65 -9.88
CA LEU A 53 -4.73 -1.28 -10.03
C LEU A 53 -4.51 -1.84 -11.43
N GLY A 54 -3.28 -1.72 -11.91
CA GLY A 54 -2.79 -2.35 -13.14
C GLY A 54 -1.92 -3.58 -12.88
N LEU A 55 -1.96 -4.56 -13.77
CA LEU A 55 -1.07 -5.73 -13.76
C LEU A 55 -0.32 -5.87 -15.08
N GLN A 56 1.01 -5.95 -15.02
CA GLN A 56 1.83 -6.40 -16.16
C GLN A 56 1.74 -7.92 -16.25
N LEU A 57 1.12 -8.41 -17.34
CA LEU A 57 0.76 -9.81 -17.56
C LEU A 57 1.97 -10.77 -17.56
N TYR A 58 3.19 -10.28 -17.85
CA TYR A 58 4.40 -11.11 -17.73
C TYR A 58 4.64 -11.65 -16.30
N THR A 59 4.10 -10.96 -15.29
CA THR A 59 4.13 -11.41 -13.88
C THR A 59 3.47 -12.77 -13.71
N ILE A 60 2.45 -13.07 -14.52
CA ILE A 60 1.67 -14.31 -14.50
C ILE A 60 1.87 -15.14 -15.78
N ARG A 61 3.02 -14.99 -16.45
CA ARG A 61 3.32 -15.60 -17.76
C ARG A 61 2.99 -17.09 -17.84
N ASP A 62 3.33 -17.88 -16.82
CA ASP A 62 3.09 -19.33 -16.84
C ASP A 62 1.59 -19.67 -16.89
N ALA A 63 0.76 -18.90 -16.17
CA ALA A 63 -0.69 -19.02 -16.20
C ALA A 63 -1.24 -18.56 -17.56
N MET A 64 -0.74 -17.45 -18.10
CA MET A 64 -1.12 -16.95 -19.42
C MET A 64 -0.75 -17.94 -20.54
N THR A 65 0.41 -18.59 -20.48
CA THR A 65 0.82 -19.64 -21.42
C THR A 65 -0.10 -20.86 -21.36
N THR A 66 -0.65 -21.17 -20.18
CA THR A 66 -1.52 -22.32 -19.97
C THR A 66 -2.96 -22.07 -20.40
N ASP A 67 -3.54 -20.93 -19.99
CA ASP A 67 -4.95 -20.59 -20.20
C ASP A 67 -5.12 -19.06 -20.15
N VAL A 68 -5.07 -18.42 -21.31
CA VAL A 68 -5.23 -16.96 -21.44
C VAL A 68 -6.59 -16.49 -20.91
N PRO A 69 -7.75 -17.00 -21.38
CA PRO A 69 -9.04 -16.50 -20.91
C PRO A 69 -9.27 -16.75 -19.42
N GLY A 70 -8.93 -17.94 -18.91
CA GLY A 70 -9.10 -18.26 -17.49
C GLY A 70 -8.19 -17.47 -16.57
N SER A 71 -6.97 -17.16 -17.02
CA SER A 71 -6.04 -16.30 -16.27
C SER A 71 -6.55 -14.86 -16.20
N LEU A 72 -6.96 -14.27 -17.34
CA LEU A 72 -7.52 -12.93 -17.37
C LEU A 72 -8.80 -12.82 -16.53
N LYS A 73 -9.65 -13.86 -16.54
CA LYS A 73 -10.83 -13.89 -15.68
C LYS A 73 -10.44 -13.82 -14.20
N LYS A 74 -9.46 -14.61 -13.75
CA LYS A 74 -8.98 -14.55 -12.36
C LYS A 74 -8.40 -13.19 -12.01
N VAL A 75 -7.69 -12.54 -12.93
CA VAL A 75 -7.16 -11.17 -12.75
C VAL A 75 -8.30 -10.17 -12.54
N SER A 76 -9.35 -10.24 -13.36
CA SER A 76 -10.56 -9.43 -13.18
C SER A 76 -11.28 -9.73 -11.85
N ASP A 77 -11.45 -11.01 -11.50
CA ASP A 77 -12.09 -11.43 -10.24
C ASP A 77 -11.32 -10.93 -8.99
N MET A 78 -10.00 -10.72 -9.10
CA MET A 78 -9.17 -10.14 -8.04
C MET A 78 -9.30 -8.62 -7.91
N GLY A 79 -9.97 -7.95 -8.86
CA GLY A 79 -10.23 -6.51 -8.83
C GLY A 79 -9.20 -5.64 -9.55
N TYR A 80 -8.33 -6.22 -10.39
CA TYR A 80 -7.47 -5.41 -11.26
C TYR A 80 -8.30 -4.70 -12.33
N LYS A 81 -8.03 -3.41 -12.53
CA LYS A 81 -8.74 -2.58 -13.52
C LYS A 81 -8.00 -2.49 -14.84
N TYR A 82 -6.68 -2.51 -14.79
CA TYR A 82 -5.83 -2.32 -15.96
C TYR A 82 -4.89 -3.50 -16.19
N VAL A 83 -4.52 -3.73 -17.44
CA VAL A 83 -3.46 -4.66 -17.81
C VAL A 83 -2.45 -4.01 -18.73
N GLU A 84 -1.18 -4.36 -18.54
CA GLU A 84 -0.12 -4.11 -19.50
C GLU A 84 0.17 -5.41 -20.25
N LEU A 85 0.30 -5.31 -21.57
CA LEU A 85 0.53 -6.47 -22.43
C LEU A 85 1.98 -6.93 -22.39
N ALA A 86 2.17 -8.20 -22.74
CA ALA A 86 3.46 -8.83 -23.05
C ALA A 86 3.22 -9.87 -24.17
N ASP A 87 4.26 -10.64 -24.52
CA ASP A 87 4.16 -11.74 -25.49
C ASP A 87 3.62 -11.33 -26.86
N TYR A 88 4.17 -10.25 -27.41
CA TYR A 88 3.87 -9.83 -28.78
C TYR A 88 4.78 -10.56 -29.76
N ALA A 89 4.20 -11.42 -30.59
CA ALA A 89 4.89 -12.17 -31.62
C ALA A 89 3.98 -12.31 -32.85
N ASP A 90 4.56 -12.22 -34.05
CA ASP A 90 3.84 -12.40 -35.33
C ASP A 90 2.56 -11.56 -35.47
N GLY A 91 2.57 -10.34 -34.93
CA GLY A 91 1.41 -9.44 -34.97
C GLY A 91 0.29 -9.78 -33.99
N LYS A 92 0.55 -10.67 -33.02
CA LYS A 92 -0.44 -11.22 -32.08
C LYS A 92 0.02 -11.08 -30.64
N PHE A 93 -0.93 -11.05 -29.72
CA PHE A 93 -0.69 -11.12 -28.28
C PHE A 93 -1.20 -12.45 -27.75
N TYR A 94 -0.33 -13.27 -27.17
CA TYR A 94 -0.68 -14.60 -26.65
C TYR A 94 -1.43 -15.47 -27.69
N GLY A 95 -1.07 -15.34 -28.98
CA GLY A 95 -1.72 -16.04 -30.09
C GLY A 95 -3.03 -15.42 -30.61
N TYR A 96 -3.52 -14.34 -30.02
CA TYR A 96 -4.74 -13.64 -30.43
C TYR A 96 -4.43 -12.40 -31.28
N SER A 97 -5.34 -12.06 -32.20
CA SER A 97 -5.25 -10.76 -32.86
C SER A 97 -5.40 -9.63 -31.82
N PRO A 98 -4.79 -8.45 -32.03
CA PRO A 98 -4.92 -7.33 -31.11
C PRO A 98 -6.39 -6.92 -30.85
N ALA A 99 -7.24 -7.03 -31.86
CA ALA A 99 -8.67 -6.72 -31.74
C ALA A 99 -9.39 -7.73 -30.84
N ASP A 100 -9.15 -9.03 -31.05
CA ASP A 100 -9.78 -10.09 -30.26
C ASP A 100 -9.30 -10.07 -28.81
N PHE A 101 -7.99 -9.88 -28.60
CA PHE A 101 -7.42 -9.78 -27.26
C PHE A 101 -7.98 -8.58 -26.50
N LYS A 102 -8.05 -7.41 -27.16
CA LYS A 102 -8.67 -6.21 -26.57
C LYS A 102 -10.13 -6.44 -26.20
N LYS A 103 -10.89 -7.10 -27.09
CA LYS A 103 -12.30 -7.42 -26.80
C LYS A 103 -12.40 -8.32 -25.56
N MET A 104 -11.57 -9.36 -25.46
CA MET A 104 -11.58 -10.29 -24.33
C MET A 104 -11.32 -9.58 -23.00
N VAL A 105 -10.31 -8.68 -22.94
CA VAL A 105 -10.01 -7.90 -21.74
C VAL A 105 -11.15 -6.95 -21.38
N ASN A 106 -11.72 -6.27 -22.36
CA ASN A 106 -12.83 -5.32 -22.15
C ASN A 106 -14.12 -6.01 -21.69
N ASP A 107 -14.43 -7.19 -22.24
CA ASP A 107 -15.59 -8.00 -21.83
C ASP A 107 -15.49 -8.43 -20.35
N LEU A 108 -14.27 -8.53 -19.81
CA LEU A 108 -14.00 -8.80 -18.39
C LEU A 108 -14.00 -7.53 -17.52
N GLY A 109 -14.33 -6.36 -18.07
CA GLY A 109 -14.40 -5.09 -17.34
C GLY A 109 -13.05 -4.41 -17.08
N MET A 110 -11.96 -4.95 -17.63
CA MET A 110 -10.61 -4.39 -17.55
C MET A 110 -10.28 -3.54 -18.79
N GLU A 111 -9.20 -2.77 -18.73
CA GLU A 111 -8.69 -1.96 -19.85
C GLU A 111 -7.19 -2.19 -20.10
N ILE A 112 -6.79 -2.17 -21.37
CA ILE A 112 -5.38 -2.25 -21.78
C ILE A 112 -4.82 -0.83 -21.90
N ILE A 113 -3.85 -0.48 -21.06
CA ILE A 113 -3.29 0.89 -21.01
C ILE A 113 -1.83 0.98 -21.49
N SER A 114 -1.14 -0.16 -21.57
CA SER A 114 0.30 -0.24 -21.89
C SER A 114 0.62 -1.58 -22.55
N SER A 115 1.80 -1.67 -23.17
CA SER A 115 2.30 -2.88 -23.81
C SER A 115 3.82 -2.91 -23.77
N HIS A 116 4.39 -4.03 -23.31
CA HIS A 116 5.83 -4.27 -23.36
C HIS A 116 6.14 -5.21 -24.54
N THR A 117 6.72 -4.64 -25.59
CA THR A 117 7.06 -5.36 -26.81
C THR A 117 8.46 -5.00 -27.25
N GLN A 118 9.24 -5.98 -27.68
CA GLN A 118 10.50 -5.71 -28.36
C GLN A 118 10.23 -5.30 -29.80
N VAL A 119 11.03 -4.36 -30.30
CA VAL A 119 11.08 -4.02 -31.72
C VAL A 119 12.29 -4.75 -32.27
N GLU A 120 12.06 -5.84 -32.98
CA GLU A 120 13.12 -6.47 -33.77
C GLU A 120 13.22 -5.73 -35.10
N GLY A 121 14.34 -5.04 -35.32
CA GLY A 121 14.67 -4.51 -36.63
C GLY A 121 15.00 -5.67 -37.56
N VAL A 122 14.35 -5.74 -38.72
CA VAL A 122 14.71 -6.72 -39.76
C VAL A 122 16.21 -6.58 -40.06
N GLY A 123 17.00 -7.60 -39.68
CA GLY A 123 18.46 -7.63 -39.88
C GLY A 123 19.33 -7.24 -38.67
N VAL A 124 18.74 -6.89 -37.51
CA VAL A 124 19.48 -6.69 -36.25
C VAL A 124 19.16 -7.86 -35.32
N THR A 125 19.91 -8.96 -35.46
CA THR A 125 19.80 -10.10 -34.55
C THR A 125 20.48 -9.76 -33.24
N LEU A 126 19.76 -9.84 -32.12
CA LEU A 126 20.33 -9.86 -30.76
C LEU A 126 20.99 -11.22 -30.50
N GLU A 127 21.98 -11.57 -31.33
CA GLU A 127 22.85 -12.70 -31.06
C GLU A 127 23.94 -12.22 -30.09
N SER A 128 23.84 -12.64 -28.83
CA SER A 128 24.89 -12.56 -27.82
C SER A 128 24.92 -13.85 -27.02
#